data_AF-A0A846YYT3-F1
#
_entry.id   AF-A0A846YYT3-F1
#
_cell.length_a   1.000
_cell.length_b   1.000
_cell.length_c   1.000
_cell.angle_alpha   90.00
_cell.angle_beta   90.00
_cell.angle_gamma   90.00
#
_symmetry.space_group_name_H-M   'P 1'
#
loop_
_entity.id
_entity.type
_entity.pdbx_description
1 polymer ?
#
loop_
_entity_poly.entity_id
_entity_poly.type
_entity_poly.pdbx_seq_one_letter_code
_entity_poly.pdbx_strand_id
1 'polypeptide(L)'
;MTASTATRTTGPLTVDATGPADVRAAILTARERGLPLTVQATGHGTVVPPDEGLLLKTSRMGGVLVDPSRRVARAGAGARWSDVIAAAAPLGLAPLSGSHASVGVTGYTLGGGVGWLSRRFGFAADHLLRARIVTADGRYLTADADHDADLFWALRGGSGNFGVVTSLEFRLHPVSAVYAGVALFPAERAAGVLTRFRDESGTRPDALSVSVALTHHADHGRVVAVRGVYAGSAEDGARALRSLREAGGPPSRTTSGRCRTPRPSRWAARHPTISTFMPICLTR
;
A
#
# COMPACT_ATOMS: atom_id res chain seq x y z
N MET A 1 -36.57 -26.21 -32.19
CA MET A 1 -36.60 -24.92 -31.46
C MET A 1 -35.21 -24.66 -30.91
N THR A 2 -34.44 -23.78 -31.54
CA THR A 2 -33.16 -23.29 -31.01
C THR A 2 -33.45 -22.00 -30.23
N ALA A 3 -33.55 -22.10 -28.92
CA ALA A 3 -33.55 -20.92 -28.06
C ALA A 3 -32.10 -20.43 -27.95
N SER A 4 -31.71 -19.50 -28.83
CA SER A 4 -30.49 -18.72 -28.66
C SER A 4 -30.86 -17.46 -27.88
N THR A 5 -30.48 -17.38 -26.61
CA THR A 5 -30.62 -16.17 -25.83
C THR A 5 -29.26 -15.48 -25.77
N ALA A 6 -29.04 -14.53 -26.67
CA ALA A 6 -27.90 -13.62 -26.55
C ALA A 6 -28.19 -12.65 -25.40
N THR A 7 -27.63 -12.92 -24.23
CA THR A 7 -27.56 -11.90 -23.18
C THR A 7 -26.48 -10.90 -23.55
N ARG A 8 -26.85 -9.63 -23.74
CA ARG A 8 -25.88 -8.53 -23.77
C ARG A 8 -25.38 -8.36 -22.34
N THR A 9 -24.22 -8.93 -22.03
CA THR A 9 -23.49 -8.51 -20.83
C THR A 9 -23.06 -7.07 -21.03
N THR A 10 -23.64 -6.15 -20.27
CA THR A 10 -23.11 -4.79 -20.15
C THR A 10 -21.87 -4.84 -19.27
N GLY A 11 -20.70 -4.50 -19.82
CA GLY A 11 -19.42 -4.52 -19.11
C GLY A 11 -18.44 -5.57 -19.65
N PRO A 12 -17.16 -5.48 -19.24
CA PRO A 12 -16.09 -6.33 -19.74
C PRO A 12 -16.26 -7.78 -19.26
N LEU A 13 -15.83 -8.72 -20.10
CA LEU A 13 -15.70 -10.12 -19.73
C LEU A 13 -14.62 -10.25 -18.65
N THR A 14 -14.96 -10.84 -17.51
CA THR A 14 -14.05 -10.98 -16.37
C THR A 14 -13.38 -12.34 -16.37
N VAL A 15 -12.06 -12.35 -16.17
CA VAL A 15 -11.24 -13.55 -15.99
C VAL A 15 -10.63 -13.51 -14.59
N ASP A 16 -11.01 -14.46 -13.72
CA ASP A 16 -10.39 -14.62 -12.40
C ASP A 16 -9.19 -15.57 -12.48
N ALA A 17 -7.99 -15.02 -12.58
CA ALA A 17 -6.77 -15.80 -12.69
C ALA A 17 -6.41 -16.48 -11.36
N THR A 18 -6.07 -17.77 -11.45
CA THR A 18 -5.57 -18.58 -10.33
C THR A 18 -4.06 -18.78 -10.38
N GLY A 19 -3.43 -18.49 -11.53
CA GLY A 19 -1.99 -18.58 -11.69
C GLY A 19 -1.47 -17.94 -12.98
N PRO A 20 -0.14 -18.02 -13.22
CA PRO A 20 0.51 -17.45 -14.40
C PRO A 20 0.00 -18.00 -15.75
N ALA A 21 -0.53 -19.22 -15.77
CA ALA A 21 -1.12 -19.82 -16.97
C ALA A 21 -2.38 -19.06 -17.42
N ASP A 22 -3.30 -18.79 -16.49
CA ASP A 22 -4.53 -18.02 -16.76
C ASP A 22 -4.20 -16.60 -17.21
N VAL A 23 -3.20 -15.97 -16.59
CA VAL A 23 -2.70 -14.65 -16.98
C VAL A 23 -2.22 -14.64 -18.43
N ARG A 24 -1.40 -15.63 -18.81
CA ARG A 24 -0.92 -15.77 -20.18
C ARG A 24 -2.07 -16.00 -21.16
N ALA A 25 -3.00 -16.90 -20.82
CA ALA A 25 -4.16 -17.18 -21.65
C ALA A 25 -5.02 -15.93 -21.87
N ALA A 26 -5.24 -15.12 -20.83
CA ALA A 26 -5.98 -13.86 -20.93
C ALA A 26 -5.28 -12.84 -21.82
N ILE A 27 -3.95 -12.67 -21.68
CA ILE A 27 -3.16 -11.76 -22.53
C ILE A 27 -3.24 -12.18 -24.01
N LEU A 28 -2.99 -13.46 -24.30
CA LEU A 28 -3.02 -13.96 -25.67
C LEU A 28 -4.41 -13.88 -26.28
N THR A 29 -5.46 -14.18 -25.51
CA THR A 29 -6.85 -14.02 -25.95
C THR A 29 -7.17 -12.56 -26.24
N ALA A 30 -6.77 -11.63 -25.36
CA ALA A 30 -6.97 -10.19 -25.58
C ALA A 30 -6.33 -9.76 -26.89
N ARG A 31 -5.08 -10.18 -27.12
CA ARG A 31 -4.31 -9.84 -28.32
C ARG A 31 -4.90 -10.45 -29.59
N GLU A 32 -5.21 -11.74 -29.59
CA GLU A 32 -5.81 -12.45 -30.73
C GLU A 32 -7.17 -11.88 -31.13
N ARG A 33 -7.93 -11.38 -30.16
CA ARG A 33 -9.28 -10.81 -30.37
C ARG A 33 -9.29 -9.28 -30.49
N GLY A 34 -8.15 -8.61 -30.38
CA GLY A 34 -8.07 -7.15 -30.38
C GLY A 34 -8.85 -6.47 -29.24
N LEU A 35 -9.00 -7.15 -28.10
CA LEU A 35 -9.77 -6.65 -26.95
C LEU A 35 -8.88 -5.80 -26.03
N PRO A 36 -9.35 -4.64 -25.56
CA PRO A 36 -8.74 -3.93 -24.45
C PRO A 36 -8.62 -4.83 -23.21
N LEU A 37 -7.46 -4.81 -22.55
CA LEU A 37 -7.20 -5.60 -21.34
C LEU A 37 -6.94 -4.67 -20.16
N THR A 38 -7.71 -4.84 -19.08
CA THR A 38 -7.47 -4.19 -17.78
C THR A 38 -7.14 -5.24 -16.73
N VAL A 39 -6.14 -4.95 -15.90
CA VAL A 39 -5.71 -5.84 -14.82
C VAL A 39 -6.12 -5.25 -13.47
N GLN A 40 -6.72 -6.06 -12.61
CA GLN A 40 -7.19 -5.60 -11.30
C GLN A 40 -6.85 -6.60 -10.19
N ALA A 41 -6.10 -6.14 -9.18
CA ALA A 41 -5.88 -6.90 -7.95
C ALA A 41 -6.98 -6.62 -6.91
N THR A 42 -7.02 -5.39 -6.36
CA THR A 42 -7.93 -5.03 -5.26
C THR A 42 -8.90 -3.89 -5.60
N GLY A 43 -8.78 -3.27 -6.78
CA GLY A 43 -9.54 -2.09 -7.18
C GLY A 43 -9.06 -0.78 -6.53
N HIS A 44 -7.98 -0.79 -5.75
CA HIS A 44 -7.34 0.45 -5.30
C HIS A 44 -6.57 1.07 -6.46
N GLY A 45 -6.95 2.27 -6.88
CA GLY A 45 -6.36 3.00 -7.99
C GLY A 45 -7.42 3.83 -8.72
N THR A 46 -7.02 4.51 -9.78
CA THR A 46 -7.90 5.34 -10.63
C THR A 46 -8.22 4.69 -11.97
N VAL A 47 -7.68 3.49 -12.23
CA VAL A 47 -7.91 2.75 -13.48
C VAL A 47 -9.32 2.21 -13.49
N VAL A 48 -10.11 2.65 -14.47
CA VAL A 48 -11.46 2.18 -14.73
C VAL A 48 -11.39 1.20 -15.90
N PRO A 49 -11.95 -0.01 -15.77
CA PRO A 49 -12.00 -0.94 -16.88
C PRO A 49 -12.90 -0.40 -18.01
N PRO A 50 -12.62 -0.75 -19.27
CA PRO A 50 -13.44 -0.34 -20.40
C PRO A 50 -14.83 -1.01 -20.35
N ASP A 51 -15.82 -0.38 -20.97
CA ASP A 51 -17.18 -0.92 -21.08
C ASP A 51 -17.21 -2.25 -21.86
N GLU A 52 -16.29 -2.40 -22.83
CA GLU A 52 -16.06 -3.60 -23.62
C GLU A 52 -14.58 -4.00 -23.56
N GLY A 53 -14.31 -5.28 -23.29
CA GLY A 53 -12.95 -5.80 -23.20
C GLY A 53 -12.82 -6.94 -22.20
N LEU A 54 -11.59 -7.17 -21.75
CA LEU A 54 -11.25 -8.17 -20.73
C LEU A 54 -10.81 -7.49 -19.44
N LEU A 55 -11.44 -7.87 -18.33
CA LEU A 55 -10.99 -7.56 -16.98
C LEU A 55 -10.31 -8.78 -16.37
N LEU A 56 -8.99 -8.76 -16.29
CA LEU A 56 -8.19 -9.80 -15.64
C LEU A 56 -8.06 -9.50 -14.15
N LYS A 57 -8.77 -10.27 -13.32
CA LYS A 57 -8.67 -10.23 -11.87
C LYS A 57 -7.57 -11.16 -11.38
N THR A 58 -6.67 -10.64 -10.56
CA THR A 58 -5.58 -11.42 -9.94
C THR A 58 -5.82 -11.72 -8.46
N SER A 59 -7.00 -11.39 -7.94
CA SER A 59 -7.35 -11.47 -6.51
C SER A 59 -7.16 -12.87 -5.90
N ARG A 60 -7.25 -13.94 -6.69
CA ARG A 60 -7.02 -15.33 -6.25
C ARG A 60 -5.54 -15.72 -6.18
N MET A 61 -4.63 -14.90 -6.70
CA MET A 61 -3.18 -15.10 -6.67
C MET A 61 -2.55 -14.45 -5.43
N GLY A 62 -3.13 -14.69 -4.24
CA GLY A 62 -2.83 -13.96 -3.00
C GLY A 62 -1.73 -14.55 -2.10
N GLY A 63 -1.00 -15.58 -2.55
CA GLY A 63 0.00 -16.26 -1.72
C GLY A 63 1.11 -15.35 -1.20
N VAL A 64 1.50 -15.50 0.06
CA VAL A 64 2.61 -14.77 0.71
C VAL A 64 3.55 -15.76 1.40
N LEU A 65 4.85 -15.62 1.15
CA LEU A 65 5.92 -16.35 1.83
C LEU A 65 6.93 -15.35 2.40
N VAL A 66 7.41 -15.59 3.62
CA VAL A 66 8.42 -14.75 4.28
C VAL A 66 9.63 -15.60 4.63
N ASP A 67 10.81 -15.16 4.19
CA ASP A 67 12.09 -15.66 4.64
C ASP A 67 12.65 -14.71 5.71
N PRO A 68 12.61 -15.09 7.01
CA PRO A 68 13.11 -14.23 8.08
C PRO A 68 14.63 -14.05 8.06
N SER A 69 15.37 -15.04 7.56
CA SER A 69 16.84 -15.00 7.52
C SER A 69 17.34 -13.99 6.51
N ARG A 70 16.73 -13.99 5.31
CA ARG A 70 17.02 -13.04 4.24
C ARG A 70 16.26 -11.71 4.40
N ARG A 71 15.24 -11.69 5.25
CA ARG A 71 14.28 -10.58 5.42
C ARG A 71 13.63 -10.21 4.07
N VAL A 72 13.11 -11.22 3.39
CA VAL A 72 12.45 -11.08 2.08
C VAL A 72 11.06 -11.64 2.16
N ALA A 73 10.09 -10.92 1.61
CA ALA A 73 8.76 -11.45 1.35
C ALA A 73 8.58 -11.68 -0.15
N ARG A 74 7.98 -12.82 -0.49
CA ARG A 74 7.44 -13.12 -1.83
C ARG A 74 5.93 -13.01 -1.76
N ALA A 75 5.34 -12.13 -2.55
CA ALA A 75 3.90 -11.92 -2.61
C ALA A 75 3.39 -12.17 -4.04
N GLY A 76 2.27 -12.90 -4.16
CA GLY A 76 1.57 -13.09 -5.42
C GLY A 76 0.82 -11.83 -5.87
N ALA A 77 0.42 -11.81 -7.14
CA ALA A 77 -0.18 -10.65 -7.79
C ALA A 77 -1.43 -10.09 -7.09
N GLY A 78 -2.19 -10.96 -6.40
CA GLY A 78 -3.42 -10.62 -5.68
C GLY A 78 -3.24 -10.29 -4.21
N ALA A 79 -2.02 -10.41 -3.67
CA ALA A 79 -1.76 -10.21 -2.25
C ALA A 79 -2.03 -8.77 -1.82
N ARG A 80 -2.53 -8.61 -0.59
CA ARG A 80 -2.75 -7.31 0.06
C ARG A 80 -1.66 -7.04 1.07
N TRP A 81 -1.43 -5.76 1.40
CA TRP A 81 -0.48 -5.41 2.44
C TRP A 81 -0.84 -6.00 3.80
N SER A 82 -2.13 -6.21 4.11
CA SER A 82 -2.57 -6.95 5.30
C SER A 82 -1.96 -8.35 5.40
N ASP A 83 -1.84 -9.05 4.27
CA ASP A 83 -1.41 -10.44 4.23
C ASP A 83 0.10 -10.52 4.50
N VAL A 84 0.86 -9.59 3.91
CA VAL A 84 2.31 -9.45 4.13
C VAL A 84 2.60 -9.04 5.56
N ILE A 85 1.87 -8.07 6.11
CA ILE A 85 2.05 -7.64 7.50
C ILE A 85 1.74 -8.80 8.44
N ALA A 86 0.63 -9.54 8.24
CA ALA A 86 0.29 -10.68 9.08
C ALA A 86 1.39 -11.76 9.11
N ALA A 87 2.06 -12.01 7.98
CA ALA A 87 3.16 -12.98 7.89
C ALA A 87 4.49 -12.46 8.46
N ALA A 88 4.83 -11.18 8.24
CA ALA A 88 6.13 -10.60 8.61
C ALA A 88 6.18 -10.11 10.07
N ALA A 89 5.08 -9.57 10.57
CA ALA A 89 4.99 -8.90 11.85
C ALA A 89 5.42 -9.80 13.05
N PRO A 90 5.01 -11.09 13.15
CA PRO A 90 5.45 -11.99 14.22
C PRO A 90 6.96 -12.24 14.24
N LEU A 91 7.64 -12.01 13.11
CA LEU A 91 9.08 -12.18 12.94
C LEU A 91 9.84 -10.88 13.26
N GLY A 92 9.15 -9.85 13.75
CA GLY A 92 9.75 -8.53 14.01
C GLY A 92 10.08 -7.75 12.73
N LEU A 93 9.44 -8.10 11.62
CA LEU A 93 9.67 -7.52 10.31
C LEU A 93 8.45 -6.73 9.83
N ALA A 94 8.69 -5.65 9.08
CA ALA A 94 7.65 -4.84 8.47
C ALA A 94 7.93 -4.63 6.97
N PRO A 95 6.89 -4.70 6.10
CA PRO A 95 6.98 -4.21 4.74
C PRO A 95 6.89 -2.68 4.67
N LEU A 96 7.26 -2.11 3.53
CA LEU A 96 6.96 -0.71 3.21
C LEU A 96 5.57 -0.60 2.57
N SER A 97 4.52 -0.75 3.40
CA SER A 97 3.14 -0.67 2.94
C SER A 97 2.58 0.75 2.90
N GLY A 98 1.49 0.94 2.15
CA GLY A 98 0.66 2.14 2.24
C GLY A 98 -0.09 2.27 3.57
N SER A 99 -0.98 3.26 3.65
CA SER A 99 -1.77 3.56 4.85
C SER A 99 -3.08 2.77 4.96
N HIS A 100 -3.45 1.95 3.98
CA HIS A 100 -4.65 1.10 4.01
C HIS A 100 -4.27 -0.37 3.87
N ALA A 101 -4.86 -1.21 4.73
CA ALA A 101 -4.57 -2.65 4.80
C ALA A 101 -4.97 -3.42 3.53
N SER A 102 -6.04 -2.98 2.86
CA SER A 102 -6.63 -3.62 1.66
C SER A 102 -5.90 -3.28 0.35
N VAL A 103 -4.94 -2.35 0.37
CA VAL A 103 -4.17 -1.98 -0.82
C VAL A 103 -3.40 -3.21 -1.32
N GLY A 104 -3.47 -3.46 -2.64
CA GLY A 104 -2.75 -4.56 -3.28
C GLY A 104 -1.25 -4.28 -3.35
N VAL A 105 -0.44 -5.30 -3.07
CA VAL A 105 1.04 -5.21 -3.05
C VAL A 105 1.57 -4.80 -4.42
N THR A 106 1.08 -5.45 -5.47
CA THR A 106 1.57 -5.31 -6.84
C THR A 106 1.42 -3.90 -7.37
N GLY A 107 0.19 -3.41 -7.51
CA GLY A 107 -0.07 -2.07 -8.08
C GLY A 107 0.57 -0.95 -7.27
N TYR A 108 0.57 -1.07 -5.94
CA TYR A 108 1.22 -0.09 -5.06
C TYR A 108 2.74 -0.03 -5.28
N THR A 109 3.41 -1.18 -5.36
CA THR A 109 4.87 -1.24 -5.53
C THR A 109 5.28 -0.80 -6.92
N LEU A 110 4.57 -1.25 -7.97
CA LEU A 110 4.88 -0.89 -9.35
C LEU A 110 4.66 0.60 -9.65
N GLY A 111 3.78 1.27 -8.91
CA GLY A 111 3.59 2.73 -8.96
C GLY A 111 4.56 3.53 -8.09
N GLY A 112 5.58 2.90 -7.49
CA GLY A 112 6.52 3.53 -6.57
C GLY A 112 6.25 3.14 -5.11
N GLY A 113 5.07 3.52 -4.60
CA GLY A 113 4.61 3.15 -3.27
C GLY A 113 5.19 4.03 -2.16
N VAL A 114 4.38 4.96 -1.67
CA VAL A 114 4.70 5.86 -0.55
C VAL A 114 3.84 5.51 0.65
N GLY A 115 4.46 5.44 1.82
CA GLY A 115 3.80 5.09 3.08
C GLY A 115 4.48 5.73 4.28
N TRP A 116 4.03 5.34 5.48
CA TRP A 116 4.50 5.94 6.73
C TRP A 116 5.99 5.70 7.02
N LEU A 117 6.57 4.65 6.46
CA LEU A 117 7.98 4.30 6.63
C LEU A 117 8.87 4.85 5.50
N SER A 118 8.28 5.47 4.47
CA SER A 118 9.02 5.86 3.27
C SER A 118 10.05 6.96 3.48
N ARG A 119 9.83 7.89 4.42
CA ARG A 119 10.87 8.88 4.75
C ARG A 119 12.16 8.25 5.28
N ARG A 120 12.06 7.12 5.98
CA ARG A 120 13.20 6.41 6.56
C ARG A 120 13.87 5.45 5.59
N PHE A 121 13.08 4.77 4.75
CA PHE A 121 13.58 3.66 3.94
C PHE A 121 13.48 3.89 2.44
N GLY A 122 12.78 4.91 1.95
CA GLY A 122 12.52 5.13 0.52
C GLY A 122 11.16 4.60 0.06
N PHE A 123 10.96 4.56 -1.25
CA PHE A 123 9.75 4.03 -1.89
C PHE A 123 9.71 2.50 -1.76
N ALA A 124 8.53 1.90 -1.77
CA ALA A 124 8.42 0.44 -1.78
C ALA A 124 9.11 -0.19 -3.01
N ALA A 125 9.07 0.50 -4.15
CA ALA A 125 9.76 0.14 -5.38
C ALA A 125 11.28 0.05 -5.22
N ASP A 126 11.90 0.87 -4.37
CA ASP A 126 13.35 0.85 -4.12
C ASP A 126 13.79 -0.47 -3.46
N HIS A 127 12.85 -1.16 -2.80
CA HIS A 127 13.08 -2.42 -2.09
C HIS A 127 12.57 -3.64 -2.85
N LEU A 128 12.11 -3.46 -4.09
CA LEU A 128 11.84 -4.57 -4.98
C LEU A 128 13.17 -5.27 -5.30
N LEU A 129 13.17 -6.59 -5.21
CA LEU A 129 14.35 -7.43 -5.46
C LEU A 129 14.20 -8.27 -6.72
N ARG A 130 12.97 -8.73 -7.01
CA ARG A 130 12.67 -9.57 -8.16
C ARG A 130 11.19 -9.50 -8.51
N ALA A 131 10.87 -9.53 -9.80
CA ALA A 131 9.50 -9.66 -10.30
C ALA A 131 9.38 -10.86 -11.25
N ARG A 132 8.27 -11.59 -11.16
CA ARG A 132 7.85 -12.51 -12.24
C ARG A 132 6.70 -11.87 -12.99
N ILE A 133 6.77 -11.88 -14.31
CA ILE A 133 5.85 -11.15 -15.18
C ILE A 133 5.53 -11.95 -16.43
N VAL A 134 4.30 -11.78 -16.93
CA VAL A 134 3.90 -12.25 -18.27
C VAL A 134 3.81 -11.05 -19.19
N THR A 135 4.62 -11.02 -20.24
CA THR A 135 4.66 -9.93 -21.21
C THR A 135 3.51 -10.03 -22.22
N ALA A 136 3.30 -8.97 -23.01
CA ALA A 136 2.20 -8.87 -23.98
C ALA A 136 2.24 -9.94 -25.10
N ASP A 137 3.42 -10.50 -25.38
CA ASP A 137 3.62 -11.64 -26.29
C ASP A 137 3.48 -13.01 -25.60
N GLY A 138 3.14 -13.03 -24.31
CA GLY A 138 2.88 -14.24 -23.54
C GLY A 138 4.13 -14.95 -23.02
N ARG A 139 5.31 -14.31 -23.03
CA ARG A 139 6.52 -14.87 -22.41
C ARG A 139 6.49 -14.72 -20.89
N TYR A 140 7.04 -15.72 -20.20
CA TYR A 140 7.29 -15.65 -18.76
C TYR A 140 8.70 -15.13 -18.52
N LEU A 141 8.81 -13.97 -17.88
CA LEU A 141 10.10 -13.38 -17.54
C LEU A 141 10.29 -13.31 -16.02
N THR A 142 11.56 -13.32 -15.63
CA THR A 142 12.02 -12.91 -14.30
C THR A 142 12.88 -11.67 -14.48
N ALA A 143 12.47 -10.57 -13.86
CA ALA A 143 13.23 -9.32 -13.86
C ALA A 143 13.84 -9.08 -12.47
N ASP A 144 15.15 -8.88 -12.41
CA ASP A 144 15.91 -8.44 -11.24
C ASP A 144 17.11 -7.58 -11.69
N ALA A 145 18.06 -7.29 -10.79
CA ALA A 145 19.20 -6.44 -11.13
C ALA A 145 20.15 -7.08 -12.15
N ASP A 146 20.15 -8.41 -12.25
CA ASP A 146 21.09 -9.18 -13.08
C ASP A 146 20.40 -9.81 -14.31
N HIS A 147 19.07 -9.87 -14.33
CA HIS A 147 18.26 -10.45 -15.41
C HIS A 147 17.14 -9.49 -15.84
N ASP A 148 17.02 -9.19 -17.13
CA ASP A 148 16.05 -8.23 -17.68
C ASP A 148 16.08 -6.88 -16.90
N ALA A 149 17.28 -6.33 -16.68
CA ALA A 149 17.52 -5.21 -15.77
C ALA A 149 16.84 -3.89 -16.21
N ASP A 150 16.63 -3.70 -17.50
CA ASP A 150 15.87 -2.60 -18.09
C ASP A 150 14.38 -2.71 -17.73
N LEU A 151 13.79 -3.90 -17.85
CA LEU A 151 12.44 -4.19 -17.39
C LEU A 151 12.34 -4.05 -15.87
N PHE A 152 13.33 -4.52 -15.13
CA PHE A 152 13.36 -4.37 -13.67
C PHE A 152 13.42 -2.90 -13.22
N TRP A 153 14.19 -2.07 -13.92
CA TRP A 153 14.15 -0.62 -13.75
C TRP A 153 12.75 -0.07 -14.04
N ALA A 154 12.15 -0.45 -15.16
CA ALA A 154 10.85 0.06 -15.59
C ALA A 154 9.71 -0.31 -14.64
N LEU A 155 9.76 -1.51 -14.03
CA LEU A 155 8.77 -1.98 -13.05
C LEU A 155 8.81 -1.21 -11.73
N ARG A 156 9.88 -0.47 -11.43
CA ARG A 156 10.03 0.32 -10.19
C ARG A 156 9.49 1.75 -10.34
N GLY A 157 8.28 1.89 -10.85
CA GLY A 157 7.59 3.18 -11.02
C GLY A 157 6.73 3.28 -12.27
N GLY A 158 6.94 2.41 -13.26
CA GLY A 158 6.22 2.42 -14.52
C GLY A 158 4.89 1.65 -14.52
N SER A 159 4.37 1.26 -13.34
CA SER A 159 3.04 0.67 -13.17
C SER A 159 2.82 -0.59 -14.04
N GLY A 160 1.61 -0.82 -14.54
CA GLY A 160 1.21 -2.01 -15.31
C GLY A 160 1.55 -1.99 -16.81
N ASN A 161 2.47 -1.13 -17.27
CA ASN A 161 2.71 -0.92 -18.71
C ASN A 161 3.46 -2.08 -19.42
N PHE A 162 4.23 -2.88 -18.69
CA PHE A 162 5.19 -3.83 -19.29
C PHE A 162 4.72 -5.29 -19.28
N GLY A 163 3.48 -5.53 -18.84
CA GLY A 163 2.89 -6.85 -18.71
C GLY A 163 2.23 -7.06 -17.36
N VAL A 164 1.83 -8.31 -17.10
CA VAL A 164 1.10 -8.68 -15.89
C VAL A 164 2.04 -9.35 -14.91
N VAL A 165 2.42 -8.62 -13.87
CA VAL A 165 3.21 -9.16 -12.76
C VAL A 165 2.39 -10.23 -12.03
N THR A 166 2.99 -11.41 -11.87
CA THR A 166 2.40 -12.57 -11.19
C THR A 166 2.91 -12.73 -9.76
N SER A 167 4.11 -12.22 -9.46
CA SER A 167 4.65 -12.17 -8.11
C SER A 167 5.80 -11.17 -7.97
N LEU A 168 5.99 -10.65 -6.77
CA LEU A 168 7.08 -9.75 -6.38
C LEU A 168 7.84 -10.33 -5.19
N GLU A 169 9.16 -10.18 -5.17
CA GLU A 169 10.00 -10.36 -3.99
C GLU A 169 10.55 -8.99 -3.56
N PHE A 170 10.41 -8.64 -2.28
CA PHE A 170 10.85 -7.35 -1.76
C PHE A 170 11.44 -7.48 -0.36
N ARG A 171 12.32 -6.54 -0.01
CA ARG A 171 12.98 -6.49 1.28
C ARG A 171 12.01 -6.07 2.38
N LEU A 172 12.16 -6.70 3.55
CA LEU A 172 11.47 -6.37 4.79
C LEU A 172 12.45 -5.67 5.75
N HIS A 173 11.91 -4.83 6.63
CA HIS A 173 12.70 -4.02 7.56
C HIS A 173 12.51 -4.49 9.00
N PRO A 174 13.58 -4.46 9.84
CA PRO A 174 13.51 -4.85 11.25
C PRO A 174 12.81 -3.76 12.09
N VAL A 175 11.51 -3.61 11.88
CA VAL A 175 10.64 -2.66 12.58
C VAL A 175 9.58 -3.46 13.32
N SER A 176 9.79 -3.65 14.62
CA SER A 176 8.86 -4.38 15.50
C SER A 176 7.84 -3.47 16.20
N ALA A 177 8.06 -2.16 16.15
CA ALA A 177 7.18 -1.17 16.74
C ALA A 177 7.40 0.22 16.13
N VAL A 178 6.36 1.04 16.20
CA VAL A 178 6.39 2.46 15.86
C VAL A 178 5.67 3.26 16.94
N TYR A 179 5.98 4.54 17.07
CA TYR A 179 5.10 5.49 17.74
C TYR A 179 4.17 6.10 16.72
N ALA A 180 2.88 6.13 17.02
CA ALA A 180 1.85 6.57 16.11
C ALA A 180 0.79 7.39 16.83
N GLY A 181 0.16 8.31 16.11
CA GLY A 181 -0.99 9.03 16.64
C GLY A 181 -1.60 10.07 15.71
N VAL A 182 -2.70 10.62 16.19
CA VAL A 182 -3.42 11.73 15.58
C VAL A 182 -3.79 12.75 16.66
N ALA A 183 -3.63 14.03 16.33
CA ALA A 183 -4.18 15.16 17.09
C ALA A 183 -5.11 15.96 16.16
N LEU A 184 -6.31 16.25 16.64
CA LEU A 184 -7.31 17.07 15.95
C LEU A 184 -7.33 18.45 16.61
N PHE A 185 -7.24 19.49 15.80
CA PHE A 185 -7.36 20.89 16.24
C PHE A 185 -8.50 21.55 15.46
N PRO A 186 -9.12 22.62 16.00
CA PRO A 186 -10.07 23.43 15.26
C PRO A 186 -9.49 23.92 13.92
N ALA A 187 -10.30 23.96 12.85
CA ALA A 187 -9.82 24.33 11.52
C ALA A 187 -9.17 25.72 11.46
N GLU A 188 -9.50 26.62 12.39
CA GLU A 188 -8.92 27.96 12.53
C GLU A 188 -7.41 27.89 12.82
N ARG A 189 -6.92 26.76 13.35
CA ARG A 189 -5.49 26.52 13.61
C ARG A 189 -4.71 26.07 12.38
N ALA A 190 -5.39 25.79 11.26
CA ALA A 190 -4.76 25.20 10.09
C ALA A 190 -3.62 26.04 9.51
N ALA A 191 -3.77 27.37 9.46
CA ALA A 191 -2.72 28.25 8.93
C ALA A 191 -1.40 28.11 9.72
N GLY A 192 -1.47 28.12 11.05
CA GLY A 192 -0.31 27.96 11.92
C GLY A 192 0.32 26.57 11.81
N VAL A 193 -0.52 25.53 11.83
CA VAL A 193 -0.07 24.13 11.70
C VAL A 193 0.60 23.88 10.34
N LEU A 194 0.01 24.35 9.24
CA LEU A 194 0.55 24.18 7.89
C LEU A 194 1.84 24.98 7.69
N THR A 195 1.91 26.20 8.23
CA THR A 195 3.15 27.02 8.22
C THR A 195 4.27 26.27 8.94
N ARG A 196 4.02 25.78 10.16
CA ARG A 196 5.02 25.01 10.92
C ARG A 196 5.38 23.69 10.25
N PHE A 197 4.40 23.04 9.61
CA PHE A 197 4.64 21.84 8.82
C PHE A 197 5.61 22.13 7.66
N ARG A 198 5.35 23.16 6.87
CA ARG A 198 6.23 23.60 5.77
C ARG A 198 7.63 23.93 6.27
N ASP A 199 7.75 24.82 7.26
CA ASP A 199 9.04 25.41 7.66
C ASP A 199 10.03 24.37 8.22
N GLU A 200 9.52 23.33 8.88
CA GLU A 200 10.35 22.26 9.44
C GLU A 200 10.46 21.03 8.53
N SER A 201 9.86 21.04 7.33
CA SER A 201 9.83 19.83 6.47
C SER A 201 11.23 19.32 6.10
N GLY A 202 12.20 20.22 5.93
CA GLY A 202 13.59 19.87 5.61
C GLY A 202 14.46 19.47 6.80
N THR A 203 14.03 19.71 8.04
CA THR A 203 14.84 19.48 9.26
C THR A 203 14.32 18.34 10.13
N ARG A 204 13.14 17.79 9.83
CA ARG A 204 12.58 16.65 10.56
C ARG A 204 13.38 15.38 10.33
N PRO A 205 13.57 14.54 11.36
CA PRO A 205 14.27 13.28 11.21
C PRO A 205 13.54 12.37 10.22
N ASP A 206 14.30 11.60 9.44
CA ASP A 206 13.75 10.65 8.46
C ASP A 206 12.89 9.56 9.10
N ALA A 207 13.11 9.27 10.37
CA ALA A 207 12.28 8.37 11.17
C ALA A 207 10.84 8.89 11.37
N LEU A 208 10.57 10.18 11.18
CA LEU A 208 9.25 10.80 11.34
C LEU A 208 8.57 11.03 9.99
N SER A 209 7.38 10.46 9.82
CA SER A 209 6.43 10.82 8.76
C SER A 209 5.22 11.50 9.36
N VAL A 210 4.80 12.61 8.76
CA VAL A 210 3.65 13.42 9.19
C VAL A 210 2.71 13.63 8.01
N SER A 211 1.41 13.58 8.30
CA SER A 211 0.37 14.04 7.39
C SER A 211 -0.52 15.05 8.10
N VAL A 212 -0.72 16.21 7.46
CA VAL A 212 -1.68 17.23 7.88
C VAL A 212 -2.87 17.18 6.93
N ALA A 213 -4.10 17.11 7.45
CA ALA A 213 -5.30 17.15 6.62
C ALA A 213 -6.39 18.03 7.23
N LEU A 214 -6.99 18.85 6.38
CA LEU A 214 -8.26 19.51 6.67
C LEU A 214 -9.39 18.54 6.37
N THR A 215 -10.25 18.29 7.34
CA THR A 215 -11.36 17.33 7.20
C THR A 215 -12.55 17.73 8.06
N HIS A 216 -13.71 17.18 7.74
CA HIS A 216 -14.86 17.18 8.65
C HIS A 216 -14.78 15.96 9.58
N HIS A 217 -14.98 16.17 10.87
CA HIS A 217 -15.06 15.14 11.91
C HIS A 217 -16.45 15.17 12.53
N ALA A 218 -17.07 14.00 12.73
CA ALA A 218 -18.45 13.89 13.21
C ALA A 218 -18.69 14.70 14.51
N ASP A 219 -17.81 14.53 15.50
CA ASP A 219 -17.98 15.13 16.83
C ASP A 219 -17.36 16.54 16.99
N HIS A 220 -16.57 17.00 16.02
CA HIS A 220 -15.74 18.20 16.18
C HIS A 220 -15.85 19.18 15.00
N GLY A 221 -16.73 18.91 14.03
CA GLY A 221 -16.92 19.74 12.84
C GLY A 221 -15.65 19.80 11.99
N ARG A 222 -15.33 20.98 11.44
CA ARG A 222 -14.13 21.18 10.62
C ARG A 222 -12.88 21.20 11.51
N VAL A 223 -11.94 20.32 11.22
CA VAL A 223 -10.69 20.18 11.97
C VAL A 223 -9.48 20.13 11.04
N VAL A 224 -8.33 20.51 11.58
CA VAL A 224 -7.02 20.14 11.03
C VAL A 224 -6.47 18.96 11.83
N ALA A 225 -6.27 17.84 11.15
CA ALA A 225 -5.73 16.60 11.71
C ALA A 225 -4.22 16.51 11.46
N VAL A 226 -3.43 16.47 12.52
CA VAL A 226 -1.99 16.18 12.48
C VAL A 226 -1.79 14.71 12.84
N ARG A 227 -1.35 13.92 11.86
CA ARG A 227 -1.09 12.48 11.99
C ARG A 227 0.41 12.25 11.89
N GLY A 228 0.94 11.36 12.71
CA GLY A 228 2.37 11.06 12.70
C GLY A 228 2.69 9.60 12.98
N VAL A 229 3.73 9.11 12.30
CA VAL A 229 4.40 7.84 12.59
C VAL A 229 5.88 8.11 12.77
N TYR A 230 6.41 7.65 13.88
CA TYR A 230 7.84 7.65 14.17
C TYR A 230 8.35 6.21 14.25
N ALA A 231 9.26 5.86 13.36
CA ALA A 231 9.95 4.57 13.36
C ALA A 231 11.04 4.57 14.45
N GLY A 232 10.66 4.34 15.70
CA GLY A 232 11.59 4.36 16.83
C GLY A 232 10.88 4.33 18.19
N SER A 233 11.49 4.94 19.20
CA SER A 233 10.93 4.95 20.56
C SER A 233 9.71 5.87 20.66
N ALA A 234 8.84 5.60 21.65
CA ALA A 234 7.68 6.44 21.92
C ALA A 234 8.06 7.84 22.40
N GLU A 235 9.16 7.94 23.15
CA GLU A 235 9.66 9.19 23.67
C GLU A 235 10.17 10.09 22.53
N ASP A 236 11.03 9.54 21.65
CA ASP A 236 11.55 10.27 20.49
C ASP A 236 10.41 10.69 19.56
N GLY A 237 9.43 9.81 19.33
CA GLY A 237 8.27 10.13 18.51
C GLY A 237 7.39 11.24 19.10
N ALA A 238 7.19 11.25 20.42
CA ALA A 238 6.48 12.32 21.11
C ALA A 238 7.25 13.64 21.03
N ARG A 239 8.59 13.61 21.20
CA ARG A 239 9.45 14.79 21.05
C ARG A 239 9.43 15.33 19.63
N ALA A 240 9.53 14.46 18.62
CA ALA A 240 9.57 14.84 17.21
C ALA A 240 8.25 15.46 16.70
N LEU A 241 7.11 15.13 17.32
CA LEU A 241 5.81 15.71 16.99
C LEU A 241 5.44 16.94 17.84
N ARG A 242 6.25 17.30 18.84
CA ARG A 242 5.93 18.36 19.81
C ARG A 242 5.64 19.70 19.13
N SER A 243 6.53 20.13 18.24
CA SER A 243 6.41 21.47 17.65
C SER A 243 5.13 21.66 16.81
N LEU A 244 4.71 20.63 16.08
CA LEU A 244 3.44 20.66 15.34
C LEU A 244 2.22 20.67 16.27
N ARG A 245 2.31 19.99 17.42
CA ARG A 245 1.23 20.01 18.43
C ARG A 245 1.12 21.38 19.08
N GLU A 246 2.25 22.02 19.41
CA GLU A 246 2.29 23.37 19.95
C GLU A 246 1.71 24.39 18.96
N ALA A 247 2.01 24.28 17.67
CA ALA A 247 1.43 25.12 16.63
C ALA A 247 -0.11 24.98 16.50
N GLY A 248 -0.65 23.81 16.84
CA GLY A 248 -2.10 23.56 16.89
C GLY A 248 -2.77 24.07 18.17
N GLY A 249 -2.00 24.33 19.24
CA GLY A 249 -2.53 24.66 20.56
C GLY A 249 -3.16 23.45 21.27
N PRO A 250 -4.11 23.66 22.20
CA PRO A 250 -4.83 22.57 22.84
C PRO A 250 -5.66 21.76 21.82
N PRO A 251 -5.47 20.44 21.73
CA PRO A 251 -6.21 19.63 20.77
C PRO A 251 -7.65 19.40 21.23
N SER A 252 -8.60 19.43 20.28
CA SER A 252 -9.98 18.98 20.51
C SER A 252 -10.04 17.49 20.83
N ARG A 253 -9.11 16.71 20.26
CA ARG A 253 -8.92 15.28 20.53
C ARG A 253 -7.49 14.89 20.24
N THR A 254 -6.91 14.02 21.06
CA THR A 254 -5.61 13.41 20.78
C THR A 254 -5.64 11.93 21.11
N THR A 255 -4.98 11.15 20.27
CA THR A 255 -4.74 9.73 20.51
C THR A 255 -3.35 9.38 19.98
N SER A 256 -2.48 8.87 20.85
CA SER A 256 -1.13 8.45 20.44
C SER A 256 -0.59 7.36 21.34
N GLY A 257 0.36 6.58 20.85
CA GLY A 257 0.99 5.52 21.64
C GLY A 257 1.97 4.69 20.83
N ARG A 258 2.61 3.74 21.52
CA ARG A 258 3.49 2.75 20.92
C ARG A 258 2.65 1.64 20.30
N CYS A 259 2.68 1.49 18.98
CA CYS A 259 2.14 0.34 18.26
C CYS A 259 3.21 -0.75 18.15
N ARG A 260 2.86 -2.00 18.48
CA ARG A 260 3.71 -3.18 18.21
C ARG A 260 3.09 -3.99 17.07
N THR A 261 3.93 -4.51 16.19
CA THR A 261 3.60 -5.55 15.21
C THR A 261 3.69 -6.94 15.91
N PRO A 262 2.70 -7.83 15.77
CA PRO A 262 1.59 -8.02 16.71
C PRO A 262 1.96 -8.70 18.06
N ARG A 263 1.21 -8.33 19.10
CA ARG A 263 0.69 -9.25 20.14
C ARG A 263 -0.81 -8.96 20.22
N PRO A 264 -1.70 -9.97 20.29
CA PRO A 264 -3.15 -9.77 20.21
C PRO A 264 -3.62 -8.95 21.43
N SER A 265 -4.09 -7.71 21.24
CA SER A 265 -4.76 -6.98 22.33
C SER A 265 -5.52 -5.71 21.88
N ARG A 266 -6.72 -5.54 22.47
CA ARG A 266 -7.52 -4.35 22.93
C ARG A 266 -7.39 -2.94 22.29
N TRP A 267 -6.40 -2.63 21.45
CA TRP A 267 -6.12 -1.27 20.99
C TRP A 267 -7.05 -0.80 19.87
N ALA A 268 -7.34 -1.66 18.88
CA ALA A 268 -8.27 -1.37 17.78
C ALA A 268 -9.69 -1.10 18.27
N ALA A 269 -10.17 -1.85 19.27
CA ALA A 269 -11.47 -1.67 19.89
C ALA A 269 -11.62 -0.32 20.63
N ARG A 270 -10.52 0.31 21.04
CA ARG A 270 -10.54 1.62 21.72
C ARG A 270 -10.31 2.80 20.77
N HIS A 271 -9.77 2.57 19.56
CA HIS A 271 -9.34 3.65 18.65
C HIS A 271 -9.64 3.35 17.16
N PRO A 272 -10.93 3.19 16.79
CA PRO A 272 -11.34 2.81 15.43
C PRO A 272 -10.87 3.79 14.34
N THR A 273 -10.66 5.06 14.67
CA THR A 273 -10.13 6.04 13.71
C THR A 273 -8.67 5.78 13.34
N ILE A 274 -7.80 5.36 14.26
CA ILE A 274 -6.39 5.03 13.91
C ILE A 274 -6.31 3.69 13.17
N SER A 275 -7.25 2.80 13.51
CA SER A 275 -7.48 1.48 12.88
C SER A 275 -7.88 1.55 11.40
N THR A 276 -8.08 2.72 10.80
CA THR A 276 -8.32 2.83 9.35
C THR A 276 -7.08 3.32 8.60
N PHE A 277 -6.15 4.01 9.27
CA PHE A 277 -5.05 4.74 8.63
C PHE A 277 -3.66 4.11 8.80
N MET A 278 -3.52 3.07 9.63
CA MET A 278 -2.21 2.49 9.97
C MET A 278 -2.24 0.96 10.01
N PRO A 279 -2.08 0.28 8.85
CA PRO A 279 -2.06 -1.19 8.75
C PRO A 279 -0.98 -1.85 9.62
N ILE A 280 0.11 -1.15 9.90
CA ILE A 280 1.18 -1.60 10.82
C ILE A 280 0.69 -1.68 12.28
N CYS A 281 -0.28 -0.85 12.68
CA CYS A 281 -0.88 -0.85 14.01
C CYS A 281 -2.11 -1.77 14.12
N LEU A 282 -2.44 -2.53 13.07
CA LEU A 282 -3.79 -3.05 12.82
C LEU A 282 -3.95 -4.56 12.79
N THR A 283 -2.89 -5.32 13.06
CA THR A 283 -2.98 -6.78 12.99
C THR A 283 -3.62 -7.38 14.24
N ARG A 284 -4.96 -7.38 14.16
CA ARG A 284 -6.07 -7.96 14.95
C ARG A 284 -6.25 -7.49 16.40
#